data_AF-A0A7L0W6K7-F1
#
_entry.id   AF-A0A7L0W6K7-F1
#
_cell.length_a   1.000
_cell.length_b   1.000
_cell.length_c   1.000
_cell.angle_alpha   90.00
_cell.angle_beta   90.00
_cell.angle_gamma   90.00
#
_symmetry.space_group_name_H-M   'P 1'
#
loop_
_entity.id
_entity.type
_entity.pdbx_description
1 polymer ?
#
loop_
_entity_poly.entity_id
_entity_poly.type
_entity_poly.pdbx_seq_one_letter_code
_entity_poly.pdbx_strand_id
1 'polypeptide(L)'
;LQKLIHLLQATNDPLIQEQALITLSNSAAFSANQDIIRNLDGLSVIGGMLSDCAPKVKEKALNALNNLSMNIKNQEEIQVYIMQVCQNIESAPLDSDLQLAGLRLLTNMSVTSDYHHKMITKIPCFFHLLSEGSERTQIQVLKLLVNLSANPTTMKHLLRAQV
;
A
#
# COMPACT_ATOMS: atom_id res chain seq x y z
N LEU A 1 -1.03 21.02 5.60
CA LEU A 1 -1.61 19.86 4.87
C LEU A 1 -2.16 20.28 3.51
N GLN A 2 -3.17 21.15 3.42
CA GLN A 2 -3.73 21.59 2.12
C GLN A 2 -2.67 22.08 1.11
N LYS A 3 -1.73 22.94 1.54
CA LYS A 3 -0.63 23.41 0.67
C LYS A 3 0.23 22.27 0.09
N LEU A 4 0.45 21.19 0.84
CA LEU A 4 1.23 20.03 0.37
C LEU A 4 0.42 19.22 -0.64
N ILE A 5 -0.87 19.03 -0.41
CA ILE A 5 -1.77 18.34 -1.33
C ILE A 5 -1.86 19.12 -2.66
N HIS A 6 -2.07 20.44 -2.60
CA HIS A 6 -2.05 21.29 -3.78
C HIS A 6 -0.70 21.25 -4.51
N LEU A 7 0.42 21.21 -3.77
CA LEU A 7 1.74 21.11 -4.38
C LEU A 7 1.88 19.81 -5.19
N LEU A 8 1.41 18.67 -4.66
CA LEU A 8 1.42 17.39 -5.38
C LEU A 8 0.59 17.43 -6.66
N GLN A 9 -0.56 18.13 -6.65
CA GLN A 9 -1.41 18.28 -7.83
C GLN A 9 -0.81 19.23 -8.88
N ALA A 10 0.00 20.20 -8.45
CA ALA A 10 0.52 21.25 -9.31
C ALA A 10 1.89 20.92 -9.94
N THR A 11 2.60 19.90 -9.44
CA THR A 11 3.97 19.58 -9.88
C THR A 11 4.10 18.18 -10.46
N ASN A 12 4.87 18.07 -11.53
CA ASN A 12 5.34 16.81 -12.10
C ASN A 12 6.82 16.54 -11.78
N ASP A 13 7.46 17.38 -10.98
CA ASP A 13 8.86 17.19 -10.56
C ASP A 13 8.92 16.05 -9.51
N PRO A 14 9.58 14.93 -9.81
CA PRO A 14 9.65 13.78 -8.91
C PRO A 14 10.31 14.11 -7.56
N LEU A 15 11.29 15.00 -7.52
CA LEU A 15 11.98 15.35 -6.28
C LEU A 15 11.05 16.15 -5.35
N ILE A 16 10.28 17.08 -5.92
CA ILE A 16 9.28 17.84 -5.16
C ILE A 16 8.16 16.91 -4.68
N GLN A 17 7.69 16.01 -5.55
CA GLN A 17 6.69 15.00 -5.21
C GLN A 17 7.15 14.10 -4.05
N GLU A 18 8.37 13.56 -4.12
CA GLU A 18 8.96 12.74 -3.06
C GLU A 18 8.99 13.50 -1.72
N GLN A 19 9.49 14.73 -1.70
CA GLN A 19 9.61 15.52 -0.46
C GLN A 19 8.24 15.89 0.13
N ALA A 20 7.27 16.22 -0.72
CA ALA A 20 5.91 16.50 -0.28
C ALA A 20 5.24 15.24 0.29
N LEU A 21 5.41 14.07 -0.35
CA LEU A 21 4.89 12.79 0.14
C LEU A 21 5.55 12.35 1.45
N ILE A 22 6.85 12.54 1.61
CA ILE A 22 7.55 12.27 2.89
C ILE A 22 6.96 13.15 4.00
N THR A 23 6.74 14.43 3.72
CA THR A 23 6.16 15.38 4.69
C THR A 23 4.73 14.99 5.06
N LEU A 24 3.90 14.59 4.07
CA LEU A 24 2.55 14.09 4.30
C LEU A 24 2.54 12.77 5.07
N SER A 25 3.44 11.84 4.76
CA SER A 25 3.59 10.56 5.44
C SER A 25 3.90 10.75 6.93
N ASN A 26 4.85 11.62 7.24
CA ASN A 26 5.20 11.96 8.63
C ASN A 26 4.03 12.64 9.34
N SER A 27 3.29 13.50 8.64
CA SER A 27 2.09 14.14 9.20
C SER A 27 0.98 13.13 9.48
N ALA A 28 0.79 12.15 8.60
CA ALA A 28 -0.22 11.10 8.71
C ALA A 28 0.04 10.08 9.83
N ALA A 29 1.26 10.06 10.40
CA ALA A 29 1.56 9.27 11.59
C ALA A 29 0.78 9.75 12.84
N PHE A 30 0.28 10.99 12.82
CA PHE A 30 -0.58 11.53 13.87
C PHE A 30 -2.06 11.34 13.48
N SER A 31 -2.83 10.65 14.32
CA SER A 31 -4.25 10.34 14.06
C SER A 31 -5.10 11.57 13.75
N ALA A 32 -4.88 12.69 14.44
CA ALA A 32 -5.58 13.95 14.19
C ALA A 32 -5.42 14.47 12.75
N ASN A 33 -4.29 14.18 12.09
CA ASN A 33 -4.04 14.61 10.72
C ASN A 33 -4.64 13.66 9.68
N GLN A 34 -4.95 12.40 10.05
CA GLN A 34 -5.47 11.40 9.11
C GLN A 34 -6.85 11.80 8.58
N ASP A 35 -7.74 12.28 9.45
CA ASP A 35 -9.05 12.79 9.06
C ASP A 35 -8.94 14.10 8.26
N ILE A 36 -8.01 14.99 8.65
CA ILE A 36 -7.77 16.25 7.91
C ILE A 36 -7.29 15.96 6.49
N ILE A 37 -6.38 15.01 6.30
CA ILE A 37 -5.87 14.62 4.97
C ILE A 37 -7.01 14.04 4.13
N ARG A 38 -7.84 13.15 4.68
CA ARG A 38 -9.03 12.61 3.99
C ARG A 38 -9.99 13.72 3.57
N ASN A 39 -10.36 14.61 4.50
CA ASN A 39 -11.31 15.70 4.25
C ASN A 39 -10.78 16.77 3.25
N LEU A 40 -9.49 16.76 2.94
CA LEU A 40 -8.86 17.60 1.93
C LEU A 40 -8.63 16.83 0.60
N ASP A 41 -9.34 15.73 0.39
CA ASP A 41 -9.21 14.82 -0.76
C ASP A 41 -7.79 14.23 -0.94
N GLY A 42 -6.98 14.24 0.13
CA GLY A 42 -5.58 13.83 0.07
C GLY A 42 -5.40 12.35 -0.25
N LEU A 43 -6.35 11.48 0.10
CA LEU A 43 -6.30 10.06 -0.23
C LEU A 43 -6.35 9.83 -1.74
N SER A 44 -7.21 10.57 -2.46
CA SER A 44 -7.31 10.45 -3.91
C SER A 44 -6.07 10.99 -4.61
N VAL A 45 -5.54 12.12 -4.14
CA VAL A 45 -4.30 12.72 -4.67
C VAL A 45 -3.12 11.77 -4.48
N ILE A 46 -2.91 11.25 -3.26
CA ILE A 46 -1.78 10.35 -2.98
C ILE A 46 -1.96 9.02 -3.71
N GLY A 47 -3.18 8.46 -3.75
CA GLY A 47 -3.49 7.21 -4.45
C GLY A 47 -3.29 7.30 -5.97
N GLY A 48 -3.62 8.44 -6.58
CA GLY A 48 -3.39 8.69 -8.00
C GLY A 48 -1.91 8.61 -8.41
N MET A 49 -0.99 8.85 -7.48
CA MET A 49 0.45 8.76 -7.73
C MET A 49 0.97 7.31 -7.86
N LEU A 50 0.12 6.31 -7.63
CA LEU A 50 0.50 4.89 -7.72
C LEU A 50 0.58 4.37 -9.17
N SER A 51 -0.02 5.06 -10.14
CA SER A 51 -0.12 4.58 -11.53
C SER A 51 1.05 5.07 -12.39
N ASP A 52 1.18 6.39 -12.59
CA ASP A 52 2.06 6.98 -13.62
C ASP A 52 3.20 7.83 -13.05
N CYS A 53 3.69 7.50 -11.85
CA CYS A 53 4.84 8.17 -11.25
C CYS A 53 6.11 7.29 -11.21
N ALA A 54 7.25 7.94 -11.02
CA ALA A 54 8.52 7.23 -10.83
C ALA A 54 8.46 6.25 -9.63
N PRO A 55 9.20 5.12 -9.65
CA PRO A 55 9.16 4.12 -8.58
C PRO A 55 9.37 4.70 -7.17
N LYS A 56 10.27 5.67 -7.02
CA LYS A 56 10.50 6.35 -5.73
C LYS A 56 9.30 7.17 -5.26
N VAL A 57 8.61 7.87 -6.16
CA VAL A 57 7.38 8.60 -5.84
C VAL A 57 6.28 7.63 -5.41
N LYS A 58 6.10 6.52 -6.15
CA LYS A 58 5.16 5.45 -5.77
C LYS A 58 5.47 4.89 -4.37
N GLU A 59 6.74 4.65 -4.07
CA GLU A 59 7.19 4.20 -2.75
C GLU A 59 6.79 5.18 -1.64
N LYS A 60 7.04 6.49 -1.84
CA LYS A 60 6.65 7.51 -0.83
C LYS A 60 5.13 7.65 -0.71
N ALA A 61 4.39 7.49 -1.80
CA ALA A 61 2.93 7.46 -1.77
C ALA A 61 2.40 6.26 -0.98
N LEU A 62 2.95 5.06 -1.20
CA LEU A 62 2.59 3.86 -0.43
C LEU A 62 2.90 4.02 1.06
N ASN A 63 4.04 4.62 1.42
CA ASN A 63 4.36 4.90 2.82
C ASN A 63 3.36 5.87 3.46
N ALA A 64 2.94 6.93 2.75
CA ALA A 64 1.91 7.83 3.23
C ALA A 64 0.55 7.12 3.39
N LEU A 65 0.13 6.33 2.40
CA LEU A 65 -1.10 5.55 2.46
C LEU A 65 -1.08 4.49 3.57
N ASN A 66 0.08 3.88 3.87
CA ASN A 66 0.24 2.93 4.96
C ASN A 66 -0.04 3.58 6.33
N ASN A 67 0.41 4.82 6.54
CA ASN A 67 0.10 5.55 7.76
C ASN A 67 -1.38 5.99 7.80
N LEU A 68 -1.91 6.41 6.65
CA LEU A 68 -3.31 6.84 6.53
C LEU A 68 -4.29 5.67 6.71
N SER A 69 -3.91 4.45 6.33
CA SER A 69 -4.74 3.24 6.47
C SER A 69 -4.88 2.76 7.92
N MET A 70 -4.16 3.35 8.88
CA MET A 70 -4.39 3.10 10.31
C MET A 70 -5.77 3.61 10.79
N ASN A 71 -6.44 4.45 10.00
CA ASN A 71 -7.82 4.89 10.23
C ASN A 71 -8.78 4.07 9.36
N ILE A 72 -9.75 3.39 9.97
CA ILE A 72 -10.71 2.51 9.28
C ILE A 72 -11.51 3.26 8.20
N LYS A 73 -11.93 4.51 8.46
CA LYS A 73 -12.66 5.31 7.46
C LYS A 73 -11.78 5.66 6.25
N ASN A 74 -10.48 5.83 6.45
CA ASN A 74 -9.56 6.01 5.33
C ASN A 74 -9.43 4.72 4.51
N GLN A 75 -9.50 3.54 5.13
CA GLN A 75 -9.45 2.28 4.40
C GLN A 75 -10.59 2.13 3.39
N GLU A 76 -11.79 2.63 3.72
CA GLU A 76 -12.96 2.62 2.81
C GLU A 76 -12.68 3.34 1.49
N GLU A 77 -11.86 4.39 1.51
CA GLU A 77 -11.42 5.11 0.31
C GLU A 77 -10.15 4.49 -0.31
N ILE A 78 -9.19 4.04 0.50
CA ILE A 78 -7.92 3.48 0.02
C ILE A 78 -8.12 2.15 -0.72
N GLN A 79 -9.14 1.36 -0.37
CA GLN A 79 -9.37 0.02 -0.92
C GLN A 79 -9.46 -0.03 -2.45
N VAL A 80 -9.83 1.07 -3.12
CA VAL A 80 -9.88 1.15 -4.58
C VAL A 80 -8.50 0.96 -5.22
N TYR A 81 -7.43 1.28 -4.50
CA TYR A 81 -6.05 1.18 -4.98
C TYR A 81 -5.42 -0.20 -4.76
N ILE A 82 -6.07 -1.14 -4.05
CA ILE A 82 -5.48 -2.45 -3.73
C ILE A 82 -5.00 -3.18 -4.98
N MET A 83 -5.76 -3.16 -6.07
CA MET A 83 -5.35 -3.81 -7.32
C MET A 83 -4.10 -3.15 -7.93
N GLN A 84 -4.02 -1.82 -7.89
CA GLN A 84 -2.84 -1.07 -8.36
C GLN A 84 -1.62 -1.34 -7.47
N VAL A 85 -1.80 -1.47 -6.16
CA VAL A 85 -0.75 -1.83 -5.21
C VAL A 85 -0.21 -3.23 -5.52
N CYS A 86 -1.09 -4.21 -5.76
CA CYS A 86 -0.69 -5.56 -6.16
C CYS A 86 0.11 -5.56 -7.47
N GLN A 87 -0.31 -4.78 -8.48
CA GLN A 87 0.44 -4.65 -9.73
C GLN A 87 1.81 -4.00 -9.52
N ASN A 88 1.90 -2.97 -8.66
CA ASN A 88 3.17 -2.34 -8.30
C ASN A 88 4.11 -3.32 -7.57
N ILE A 89 3.59 -4.21 -6.71
CA ILE A 89 4.38 -5.26 -6.04
C ILE A 89 4.91 -6.29 -7.04
N GLU A 90 4.06 -6.75 -7.97
CA GLU A 90 4.41 -7.74 -9.00
C GLU A 90 5.45 -7.22 -10.00
N SER A 91 5.36 -5.95 -10.36
CA SER A 91 6.25 -5.33 -11.36
C SER A 91 7.54 -4.74 -10.78
N ALA A 92 7.60 -4.53 -9.47
CA ALA A 92 8.78 -3.97 -8.83
C ALA A 92 9.94 -4.98 -8.79
N PRO A 93 11.20 -4.52 -8.88
CA PRO A 93 12.36 -5.38 -8.65
C PRO A 93 12.25 -6.08 -7.29
N LEU A 94 12.66 -7.35 -7.25
CA LEU A 94 12.69 -8.16 -6.04
C LEU A 94 13.45 -7.41 -4.93
N ASP A 95 12.88 -7.40 -3.73
CA ASP A 95 13.43 -6.74 -2.53
C ASP A 95 13.53 -5.21 -2.58
N SER A 96 12.97 -4.56 -3.60
CA SER A 96 12.95 -3.10 -3.66
C SER A 96 12.10 -2.48 -2.53
N ASP A 97 12.43 -1.25 -2.15
CA ASP A 97 11.64 -0.51 -1.16
C ASP A 97 10.20 -0.26 -1.62
N LEU A 98 9.97 -0.14 -2.94
CA LEU A 98 8.63 -0.03 -3.52
C LEU A 98 7.80 -1.30 -3.22
N GLN A 99 8.38 -2.48 -3.44
CA GLN A 99 7.73 -3.77 -3.17
C GLN A 99 7.39 -3.90 -1.68
N LEU A 100 8.34 -3.54 -0.81
CA LEU A 100 8.16 -3.57 0.64
C LEU A 100 7.11 -2.57 1.15
N ALA A 101 7.07 -1.36 0.59
CA ALA A 101 6.05 -0.36 0.92
C ALA A 101 4.65 -0.84 0.54
N GLY A 102 4.51 -1.50 -0.62
CA GLY A 102 3.26 -2.11 -1.06
C GLY A 102 2.80 -3.22 -0.12
N LEU A 103 3.69 -4.16 0.23
CA LEU A 103 3.38 -5.26 1.15
C LEU A 103 2.94 -4.77 2.54
N ARG A 104 3.56 -3.70 3.05
CA ARG A 104 3.15 -3.07 4.32
C ARG A 104 1.74 -2.51 4.25
N LEU A 105 1.42 -1.76 3.19
CA LEU A 105 0.06 -1.25 3.00
C LEU A 105 -0.96 -2.39 2.90
N LEU A 106 -0.69 -3.44 2.11
CA LEU A 106 -1.59 -4.59 2.01
C LEU A 106 -1.76 -5.31 3.36
N THR A 107 -0.70 -5.39 4.17
CA THR A 107 -0.78 -5.95 5.53
C THR A 107 -1.76 -5.15 6.39
N ASN A 108 -1.69 -3.82 6.38
CA ASN A 108 -2.65 -2.97 7.12
C ASN A 108 -4.08 -3.12 6.57
N MET A 109 -4.25 -3.15 5.24
CA MET A 109 -5.54 -3.29 4.57
C MET A 109 -6.15 -4.70 4.68
N SER A 110 -5.43 -5.66 5.25
CA SER A 110 -5.89 -7.05 5.44
C SER A 110 -6.14 -7.43 6.89
N VAL A 111 -5.97 -6.50 7.85
CA VAL A 111 -6.28 -6.76 9.27
C VAL A 111 -7.73 -7.22 9.43
N THR A 112 -8.67 -6.63 8.69
CA THR A 112 -10.04 -7.14 8.54
C THR A 112 -10.19 -7.92 7.23
N SER A 113 -11.22 -8.75 7.15
CA SER A 113 -11.50 -9.59 5.98
C SER A 113 -12.19 -8.87 4.81
N ASP A 114 -12.58 -7.62 5.00
CA ASP A 114 -13.42 -6.83 4.08
C ASP A 114 -12.84 -6.78 2.66
N TYR A 115 -11.51 -6.67 2.56
CA TYR A 115 -10.81 -6.47 1.30
C TYR A 115 -9.99 -7.68 0.83
N HIS A 116 -10.03 -8.81 1.54
CA HIS A 116 -9.23 -10.00 1.20
C HIS A 116 -9.53 -10.50 -0.22
N HIS A 117 -10.78 -10.42 -0.67
CA HIS A 117 -11.21 -10.86 -1.99
C HIS A 117 -10.45 -10.18 -3.15
N LYS A 118 -9.93 -8.96 -2.94
CA LYS A 118 -9.12 -8.21 -3.92
C LYS A 118 -7.68 -8.74 -4.03
N MET A 119 -7.24 -9.58 -3.09
CA MET A 119 -5.86 -10.09 -3.03
C MET A 119 -5.77 -11.59 -3.37
N ILE A 120 -6.89 -12.31 -3.47
CA ILE A 120 -6.91 -13.77 -3.68
C ILE A 120 -6.15 -14.18 -4.94
N THR A 121 -6.36 -13.47 -6.06
CA THR A 121 -5.69 -13.79 -7.33
C THR A 121 -4.18 -13.52 -7.31
N LYS A 122 -3.67 -12.91 -6.23
CA LYS A 122 -2.27 -12.49 -6.06
C LYS A 122 -1.50 -13.40 -5.10
N ILE A 123 -2.15 -14.41 -4.54
CA ILE A 123 -1.52 -15.41 -3.66
C ILE A 123 -0.27 -16.06 -4.29
N PRO A 124 -0.27 -16.49 -5.58
CA PRO A 124 0.95 -17.06 -6.18
C PRO A 124 2.13 -16.08 -6.18
N CYS A 125 1.89 -14.79 -6.45
CA CYS A 125 2.93 -13.76 -6.36
C CYS A 125 3.47 -13.67 -4.93
N PHE A 126 2.61 -13.68 -3.91
CA PHE A 126 3.06 -13.66 -2.52
C PHE A 126 3.92 -14.88 -2.16
N PHE A 127 3.57 -16.08 -2.63
CA PHE A 127 4.41 -17.27 -2.40
C PHE A 127 5.75 -17.21 -3.13
N HIS A 128 5.79 -16.67 -4.34
CA HIS A 128 7.06 -16.42 -5.02
C HIS A 128 7.96 -15.47 -4.21
N LEU A 129 7.41 -14.36 -3.70
CA LEU A 129 8.15 -13.44 -2.83
C LEU A 129 8.58 -14.07 -1.50
N LEU A 130 7.77 -15.00 -0.96
CA LEU A 130 8.15 -15.78 0.22
C LEU A 130 9.32 -16.73 -0.07
N SER A 131 9.42 -17.27 -1.28
CA SER A 131 10.47 -18.22 -1.67
C SER A 131 11.78 -17.51 -2.03
N GLU A 132 11.71 -16.43 -2.81
CA GLU A 132 12.89 -15.79 -3.41
C GLU A 132 13.31 -14.49 -2.73
N GLY A 133 12.43 -13.85 -1.98
CA GLY A 133 12.73 -12.57 -1.33
C GLY A 133 13.72 -12.69 -0.18
N SER A 134 14.36 -11.57 0.15
CA SER A 134 15.15 -11.40 1.37
C SER A 134 14.31 -11.65 2.63
N GLU A 135 14.98 -11.89 3.76
CA GLU A 135 14.34 -12.04 5.08
C GLU A 135 13.35 -10.89 5.38
N ARG A 136 13.71 -9.65 5.01
CA ARG A 136 12.85 -8.48 5.19
C ARG A 136 11.55 -8.60 4.39
N THR A 137 11.62 -9.06 3.15
CA THR A 137 10.44 -9.26 2.27
C THR A 137 9.62 -10.45 2.75
N GLN A 138 10.26 -11.59 3.05
CA GLN A 138 9.61 -12.79 3.56
C GLN A 138 8.79 -12.50 4.83
N ILE A 139 9.35 -11.76 5.79
CA ILE A 139 8.63 -11.37 7.01
C ILE A 139 7.38 -10.55 6.70
N GLN A 140 7.43 -9.62 5.75
CA GLN A 140 6.25 -8.83 5.39
C GLN A 140 5.19 -9.67 4.67
N VAL A 141 5.62 -10.55 3.77
CA VAL A 141 4.73 -11.50 3.10
C VAL A 141 4.04 -12.41 4.13
N LEU A 142 4.77 -12.97 5.09
CA LEU A 142 4.20 -13.81 6.14
C LEU A 142 3.13 -13.08 6.95
N LYS A 143 3.36 -11.81 7.31
CA LYS A 143 2.35 -11.00 8.02
C LYS A 143 1.07 -10.84 7.20
N LEU A 144 1.19 -10.54 5.91
CA LEU A 144 0.06 -10.48 5.00
C LEU A 144 -0.67 -11.83 4.91
N LEU A 145 0.06 -12.93 4.72
CA LEU A 145 -0.52 -14.27 4.61
C LEU A 145 -1.23 -14.71 5.89
N VAL A 146 -0.70 -14.37 7.08
CA VAL A 146 -1.37 -14.60 8.37
C VAL A 146 -2.73 -13.89 8.40
N ASN A 147 -2.78 -12.61 8.04
CA ASN A 147 -4.03 -11.87 7.97
C ASN A 147 -5.02 -12.51 6.99
N LEU A 148 -4.56 -12.83 5.78
CA LEU A 148 -5.38 -13.49 4.76
C LEU A 148 -5.90 -14.86 5.21
N SER A 149 -5.12 -15.61 6.00
CA SER A 149 -5.52 -16.93 6.50
C SER A 149 -6.68 -16.89 7.49
N ALA A 150 -6.97 -15.73 8.11
CA ALA A 150 -8.09 -15.57 9.04
C ALA A 150 -9.47 -15.63 8.34
N ASN A 151 -9.50 -15.53 7.01
CA ASN A 151 -10.72 -15.67 6.21
C ASN A 151 -10.82 -17.10 5.61
N PRO A 152 -11.85 -17.89 5.94
CA PRO A 152 -12.00 -19.27 5.45
C PRO A 152 -12.02 -19.41 3.92
N THR A 153 -12.54 -18.41 3.21
CA THR A 153 -12.54 -18.41 1.74
C THR A 153 -11.11 -18.27 1.22
N THR A 154 -10.38 -17.27 1.72
CA THR A 154 -8.98 -17.03 1.35
C THR A 154 -8.08 -18.20 1.75
N MET A 155 -8.30 -18.80 2.93
CA MET A 155 -7.58 -19.99 3.38
C MET A 155 -7.67 -21.15 2.39
N LYS A 156 -8.86 -21.40 1.79
CA LYS A 156 -9.01 -22.43 0.76
C LYS A 156 -8.14 -22.16 -0.48
N HIS A 157 -7.97 -20.89 -0.85
CA HIS A 157 -7.10 -20.51 -1.95
C HIS A 157 -5.62 -20.65 -1.58
N LEU A 158 -5.22 -20.28 -0.36
CA LEU A 158 -3.87 -20.48 0.16
C LEU A 158 -3.46 -21.96 0.11
N LEU A 159 -4.34 -22.87 0.55
CA LEU A 159 -4.07 -24.31 0.57
C LEU A 159 -4.02 -24.97 -0.83
N ARG A 160 -4.61 -24.32 -1.84
CA ARG A 160 -4.67 -24.82 -3.22
C ARG A 160 -3.63 -24.20 -4.14
N ALA A 161 -3.04 -23.08 -3.72
CA ALA A 161 -2.05 -22.39 -4.52
C ALA A 161 -0.79 -23.26 -4.61
N GLN A 162 -0.36 -23.49 -5.85
CA GLN A 162 0.88 -24.19 -6.16
C GLN A 162 2.02 -23.18 -6.11
N VAL A 163 3.17 -23.62 -5.58
CA VAL A 163 4.43 -22.87 -5.52
C VAL A 163 5.23 -23.18 -6.78
#